data_AF-T0C4M5-F1
#
_entry.id   AF-T0C4M5-F1
#
_cell.length_a   1.000
_cell.length_b   1.000
_cell.length_c   1.000
_cell.angle_alpha   90.00
_cell.angle_beta   90.00
_cell.angle_gamma   90.00
#
_symmetry.space_group_name_H-M   'P 1'
#
loop_
_entity.id
_entity.type
_entity.pdbx_description
1 polymer ?
#
loop_
_entity_poly.entity_id
_entity_poly.type
_entity_poly.pdbx_seq_one_letter_code
_entity_poly.pdbx_strand_id
1 'polypeptide(L)'
;MKFDKKLDRLLGRHFELTFPDFPEDDEFNDWVTELVDYDSYLFGASTAGKVNSKMIKDFSIFCKKLDELNLKNEDDKVILKNCLIYTESLKSIIEYALQFSGEN
;
A
#
# COMPACT_ATOMS: atom_id res chain seq x y z
N MET A 1 19.42 18.12 2.23
CA MET A 1 18.01 17.76 2.03
C MET A 1 17.35 17.77 3.40
N LYS A 2 16.36 18.64 3.67
CA LYS A 2 15.60 18.55 4.92
C LYS A 2 14.64 17.37 4.72
N PHE A 3 14.90 16.25 5.38
CA PHE A 3 13.96 15.13 5.38
C PHE A 3 12.70 15.57 6.13
N ASP A 4 11.54 15.31 5.52
CA ASP A 4 10.26 15.60 6.12
C ASP A 4 10.03 14.60 7.27
N LYS A 5 10.06 15.10 8.51
CA LYS A 5 9.95 14.28 9.73
C LYS A 5 8.65 13.46 9.80
N LYS A 6 7.59 13.89 9.09
CA LYS A 6 6.33 13.16 9.06
C LYS A 6 6.37 12.04 8.03
N LEU A 7 6.95 12.27 6.84
CA LEU A 7 7.17 11.20 5.87
C LEU A 7 8.06 10.10 6.45
N ASP A 8 9.17 10.47 7.10
CA ASP A 8 10.07 9.50 7.75
C ASP A 8 9.34 8.66 8.81
N ARG A 9 8.45 9.30 9.59
CA ARG A 9 7.63 8.60 10.59
C ARG A 9 6.61 7.66 9.96
N LEU A 10 6.01 8.03 8.84
CA LEU A 10 5.06 7.18 8.11
C LEU A 10 5.77 5.95 7.52
N LEU A 11 6.91 6.17 6.86
CA LEU A 11 7.76 5.10 6.31
C LEU A 11 8.25 4.16 7.43
N GLY A 12 8.72 4.71 8.55
CA GLY A 12 9.17 3.91 9.69
C GLY A 12 8.06 3.03 10.28
N ARG A 13 6.87 3.59 10.46
CA ARG A 13 5.70 2.82 10.93
C ARG A 13 5.27 1.74 9.96
N HIS A 14 5.36 2.01 8.66
CA HIS A 14 5.03 1.03 7.65
C HIS A 14 6.00 -0.15 7.65
N PHE A 15 7.29 0.13 7.82
CA PHE A 15 8.32 -0.91 7.94
C PHE A 15 8.16 -1.78 9.19
N GLU A 16 7.57 -1.24 10.26
CA GLU A 16 7.23 -2.01 11.47
C GLU A 16 6.01 -2.93 11.29
N LEU A 17 5.22 -2.75 10.22
CA LEU A 17 4.12 -3.66 9.90
C LEU A 17 4.69 -4.98 9.39
N THR A 18 4.17 -6.08 9.90
CA THR A 18 4.40 -7.40 9.28
C THR A 18 3.66 -7.41 7.94
N PHE A 19 4.38 -7.71 6.86
CA PHE A 19 3.76 -7.91 5.55
C PHE A 19 2.71 -9.04 5.65
N PRO A 20 1.52 -8.90 5.02
CA PRO A 20 0.51 -9.94 5.08
C PRO A 20 1.01 -11.28 4.51
N ASP A 21 0.60 -12.39 5.11
CA ASP A 21 0.86 -13.72 4.52
C ASP A 21 0.11 -13.89 3.19
N PHE A 22 0.51 -14.89 2.41
CA PHE A 22 -0.15 -15.24 1.16
C PHE A 22 -1.34 -16.18 1.43
N PRO A 23 -2.55 -15.85 0.93
CA PRO A 23 -3.75 -16.64 1.12
C PRO A 23 -3.79 -17.88 0.21
N GLU A 24 -4.69 -18.82 0.53
CA GLU A 24 -4.91 -20.03 -0.28
C GLU A 24 -5.83 -19.78 -1.49
N ASP A 25 -6.71 -18.79 -1.40
CA ASP A 25 -7.57 -18.37 -2.51
C ASP A 25 -6.73 -17.72 -3.62
N ASP A 26 -6.76 -18.29 -4.82
CA ASP A 26 -5.92 -17.87 -5.95
C ASP A 26 -6.14 -16.39 -6.32
N GLU A 27 -7.39 -15.91 -6.34
CA GLU A 27 -7.70 -14.51 -6.69
C GLU A 27 -7.20 -13.55 -5.61
N PHE A 28 -7.34 -13.92 -4.34
CA PHE A 28 -6.79 -13.14 -3.25
C PHE A 28 -5.25 -13.20 -3.22
N ASN A 29 -4.65 -14.34 -3.58
CA ASN A 29 -3.20 -14.52 -3.64
C ASN A 29 -2.58 -13.64 -4.72
N ASP A 30 -3.20 -13.60 -5.90
CA ASP A 30 -2.81 -12.70 -6.98
C ASP A 30 -2.91 -11.23 -6.55
N TRP A 31 -3.97 -10.87 -5.80
CA TRP A 31 -4.10 -9.53 -5.25
C TRP A 31 -3.00 -9.20 -4.23
N VAL A 32 -2.65 -10.12 -3.33
CA VAL A 32 -1.56 -9.93 -2.36
C VAL A 32 -0.20 -9.84 -3.07
N THR A 33 -0.01 -10.58 -4.17
CA THR A 33 1.19 -10.48 -5.01
C THR A 33 1.29 -9.09 -5.64
N GLU A 34 0.20 -8.56 -6.20
CA GLU A 34 0.16 -7.19 -6.75
C GLU A 34 0.40 -6.13 -5.63
N LEU A 35 -0.03 -6.39 -4.38
CA LEU A 35 0.28 -5.52 -3.24
C LEU A 35 1.79 -5.43 -2.95
N VAL A 36 2.56 -6.52 -3.08
CA VAL A 36 4.04 -6.51 -2.92
C VAL A 36 4.69 -5.57 -3.94
N ASP A 37 4.22 -5.63 -5.19
CA ASP A 37 4.73 -4.79 -6.28
C ASP A 37 4.42 -3.31 -6.02
N TYR A 38 3.18 -3.02 -5.56
CA TYR A 38 2.79 -1.67 -5.18
C TYR A 38 3.60 -1.14 -4.00
N ASP A 39 3.84 -1.94 -2.96
CA ASP A 39 4.67 -1.55 -1.83
C ASP A 39 6.04 -1.08 -2.30
N SER A 40 6.75 -1.96 -3.02
CA SER A 40 8.10 -1.68 -3.51
C SER A 40 8.15 -0.42 -4.40
N TYR A 41 7.21 -0.30 -5.33
CA TYR A 41 7.15 0.81 -6.26
C TYR A 41 6.80 2.14 -5.56
N LEU A 42 5.76 2.16 -4.73
CA LEU A 42 5.26 3.37 -4.08
C LEU A 42 6.17 3.82 -2.94
N PHE A 43 6.78 2.90 -2.20
CA PHE A 43 7.80 3.22 -1.21
C PHE A 43 9.02 3.90 -1.86
N GLY A 44 9.51 3.34 -2.97
CA GLY A 44 10.59 3.93 -3.76
C GLY A 44 10.23 5.31 -4.33
N ALA A 45 9.02 5.45 -4.89
CA ALA A 45 8.54 6.74 -5.41
C ALA A 45 8.43 7.81 -4.30
N SER A 46 7.95 7.42 -3.12
CA SER A 46 7.76 8.32 -1.97
C SER A 46 9.09 8.82 -1.42
N THR A 47 10.07 7.94 -1.25
CA THR A 47 11.42 8.31 -0.78
C THR A 47 12.20 9.14 -1.80
N ALA A 48 11.93 8.94 -3.10
CA ALA A 48 12.53 9.73 -4.18
C ALA A 48 11.82 11.07 -4.43
N GLY A 49 10.69 11.36 -3.78
CA GLY A 49 9.88 12.56 -4.05
C GLY A 49 9.27 12.58 -5.46
N LYS A 50 8.99 11.40 -6.03
CA LYS A 50 8.50 11.21 -7.41
C LYS A 50 7.04 10.74 -7.49
N VAL A 51 6.30 10.84 -6.38
CA VAL A 51 4.88 10.45 -6.35
C VAL A 51 4.06 11.42 -7.21
N ASN A 52 3.11 10.89 -7.98
CA ASN A 52 2.20 11.71 -8.79
C ASN A 52 0.74 11.28 -8.59
N SER A 53 -0.16 12.15 -9.04
CA SER A 53 -1.61 11.94 -8.92
C SER A 53 -2.09 10.64 -9.59
N LYS A 54 -1.44 10.21 -10.69
CA LYS A 54 -1.75 8.95 -11.37
C LYS A 54 -1.46 7.74 -10.48
N MET A 55 -0.33 7.70 -9.79
CA MET A 55 0.03 6.60 -8.89
C MET A 55 -1.01 6.40 -7.78
N ILE A 56 -1.49 7.49 -7.16
CA ILE A 56 -2.53 7.42 -6.13
C ILE A 56 -3.85 6.89 -6.70
N LYS A 57 -4.21 7.34 -7.90
CA LYS A 57 -5.42 6.87 -8.58
C LYS A 57 -5.33 5.38 -8.91
N ASP A 58 -4.21 4.93 -9.46
CA ASP A 58 -3.98 3.52 -9.80
C ASP A 58 -4.02 2.64 -8.55
N PHE A 59 -3.33 3.05 -7.48
CA PHE A 59 -3.36 2.33 -6.21
C PHE A 59 -4.77 2.29 -5.59
N SER A 60 -5.53 3.38 -5.68
CA SER A 60 -6.92 3.42 -5.22
C SER A 60 -7.84 2.48 -6.00
N ILE A 61 -7.59 2.31 -7.31
CA ILE A 61 -8.33 1.34 -8.14
C ILE A 61 -7.94 -0.08 -7.73
N PHE A 62 -6.65 -0.34 -7.53
CA PHE A 62 -6.17 -1.63 -7.03
C PHE A 62 -6.80 -2.02 -5.68
N CYS A 63 -6.83 -1.10 -4.71
CA CYS A 63 -7.45 -1.37 -3.41
C CYS A 63 -8.95 -1.71 -3.51
N LYS A 64 -9.68 -1.16 -4.48
CA LYS A 64 -11.11 -1.48 -4.69
C LYS A 64 -11.34 -2.90 -5.21
N LYS A 65 -10.37 -3.50 -5.91
CA LYS A 65 -10.47 -4.90 -6.34
C LYS A 65 -10.62 -5.84 -5.15
N LEU A 66 -10.11 -5.46 -3.97
CA LEU A 66 -10.24 -6.23 -2.74
C LEU A 66 -11.71 -6.41 -2.32
N ASP A 67 -12.56 -5.41 -2.57
CA ASP A 67 -14.01 -5.47 -2.27
C ASP A 67 -14.76 -6.46 -3.17
N GLU A 68 -14.16 -6.83 -4.31
CA GLU A 68 -14.73 -7.76 -5.28
C GLU A 68 -14.37 -9.23 -4.96
N LEU A 69 -13.41 -9.46 -4.06
CA LEU A 69 -12.97 -10.79 -3.68
C LEU A 69 -14.03 -11.50 -2.81
N ASN A 70 -14.34 -12.73 -3.18
CA ASN A 70 -15.29 -13.56 -2.46
C ASN A 70 -14.56 -14.55 -1.53
N LEU A 71 -14.08 -14.06 -0.39
CA LEU A 71 -13.31 -14.87 0.57
C LEU A 71 -14.20 -15.91 1.27
N LYS A 72 -13.90 -17.19 1.05
CA LYS A 72 -14.65 -18.32 1.63
C LYS A 72 -14.01 -18.90 2.89
N ASN A 73 -12.70 -18.71 3.08
CA ASN A 73 -11.93 -19.26 4.19
C ASN A 73 -11.84 -18.25 5.36
N GLU A 74 -11.87 -18.74 6.60
CA GLU A 74 -11.67 -17.92 7.80
C GLU A 74 -10.21 -17.46 7.96
N ASP A 75 -9.23 -18.27 7.54
CA ASP A 75 -7.81 -17.90 7.59
C ASP A 75 -7.52 -16.71 6.65
N ASP A 76 -8.14 -16.71 5.47
CA ASP A 76 -8.06 -15.59 4.52
C ASP A 76 -8.64 -14.29 5.10
N LYS A 77 -9.60 -14.35 6.04
CA LYS A 77 -10.12 -13.13 6.68
C LYS A 77 -9.11 -12.48 7.62
N VAL A 78 -8.25 -13.27 8.25
CA VAL A 78 -7.16 -12.74 9.07
C VAL A 78 -6.12 -12.06 8.18
N ILE A 79 -5.76 -12.70 7.07
CA ILE A 79 -4.86 -12.14 6.05
C ILE A 79 -5.45 -10.85 5.46
N LEU A 80 -6.75 -10.83 5.15
CA LEU A 80 -7.47 -9.64 4.68
C LEU A 80 -7.33 -8.47 5.65
N LYS A 81 -7.51 -8.71 6.95
CA LYS A 81 -7.36 -7.65 7.95
C LYS A 81 -5.94 -7.05 7.93
N ASN A 82 -4.92 -7.89 7.79
CA ASN A 82 -3.53 -7.42 7.68
C ASN A 82 -3.32 -6.63 6.39
N CYS A 83 -3.87 -7.09 5.26
CA CYS A 83 -3.84 -6.39 3.98
C CYS A 83 -4.49 -4.99 4.05
N LEU A 84 -5.62 -4.86 4.75
CA LEU A 84 -6.30 -3.58 4.94
C LEU A 84 -5.44 -2.59 5.74
N ILE A 85 -4.78 -3.05 6.80
CA ILE A 85 -3.86 -2.21 7.59
C ILE A 85 -2.66 -1.79 6.74
N TYR A 86 -2.12 -2.72 5.96
CA TYR A 86 -0.95 -2.50 5.12
C TYR A 86 -1.24 -1.49 4.00
N THR A 87 -2.37 -1.65 3.30
CA THR A 87 -2.81 -0.74 2.23
C THR A 87 -3.12 0.67 2.75
N GLU A 88 -3.78 0.81 3.90
CA GLU A 88 -4.03 2.11 4.52
C GLU A 88 -2.72 2.83 4.92
N SER A 89 -1.72 2.07 5.38
CA SER A 89 -0.39 2.63 5.67
C SER A 89 0.30 3.12 4.39
N LEU A 90 0.29 2.33 3.31
CA LEU A 90 0.84 2.75 2.01
C LEU A 90 0.13 3.98 1.45
N LYS A 91 -1.21 3.98 1.51
CA LYS A 91 -2.04 5.11 1.09
C LYS A 91 -1.66 6.39 1.82
N SER A 92 -1.50 6.31 3.14
CA SER A 92 -1.07 7.44 3.97
C SER A 92 0.31 7.98 3.56
N ILE A 93 1.24 7.10 3.19
CA ILE A 93 2.58 7.49 2.71
C ILE A 93 2.46 8.25 1.38
N ILE A 94 1.78 7.67 0.39
CA ILE A 94 1.72 8.25 -0.96
C ILE A 94 0.93 9.55 -1.00
N GLU A 95 -0.18 9.65 -0.26
CA GLU A 95 -0.98 10.88 -0.17
C GLU A 95 -0.20 12.00 0.50
N TYR A 96 0.63 11.66 1.49
CA TYR A 96 1.51 12.65 2.10
C TYR A 96 2.65 13.05 1.16
N ALA A 97 3.29 12.08 0.50
CA ALA A 97 4.40 12.34 -0.42
C ALA A 97 3.98 13.19 -1.64
N LEU A 98 2.74 13.04 -2.14
CA LEU A 98 2.19 13.86 -3.23
C LEU A 98 2.20 15.36 -2.88
N GLN A 99 1.95 15.73 -1.62
CA GLN A 99 1.91 17.14 -1.20
C GLN A 99 3.25 17.87 -1.43
N PHE A 100 4.33 17.13 -1.67
CA PHE A 100 5.68 17.65 -1.84
C PHE A 100 6.29 17.32 -3.21
N SER A 101 5.58 16.60 -4.09
CA SER A 101 6.13 16.14 -5.37
C SER A 101 6.14 17.20 -6.47
N GLY A 102 5.72 18.44 -6.17
CA GLY A 102 5.76 19.57 -7.11
C GLY A 102 4.69 19.54 -8.19
N GLU A 103 3.83 18.51 -8.23
CA GLU A 103 2.57 18.53 -8.99
C GLU A 103 1.52 19.35 -8.21
N ASN A 104 1.45 20.65 -8.49
CA ASN A 104 0.30 21.51 -8.19
C ASN A 104 -0.46 21.80 -9.49
#